data_AF-A0A7Y4SR20-F1
#
_entry.id   AF-A0A7Y4SR20-F1
#
_cell.length_a   1.000
_cell.length_b   1.000
_cell.length_c   1.000
_cell.angle_alpha   90.00
_cell.angle_beta   90.00
_cell.angle_gamma   90.00
#
_symmetry.space_group_name_H-M   'P 1'
#
loop_
_entity.id
_entity.type
_entity.pdbx_description
1 polymer ?
#
loop_
_entity_poly.entity_id
_entity_poly.type
_entity_poly.pdbx_seq_one_letter_code
_entity_poly.pdbx_strand_id
1 'polypeptide(L)'
;MARGNRAPTERDVSGANRRAQPVKRSLLAGFTILVAWMLLDLLIHRMFLAPFYEATTNLWRPFDQMDVLLIYTATLVLIGVFIGIYTWLVRPKSLAAGLGLGASIGLALGVAVGLGTFIHMPIPPPVAWGWFIGGWLKGLVAGAVMGLVIIDP
;
A
#
# COMPACT_ATOMS: atom_id res chain seq x y z
N MET A 1 1.05 20.43 48.71
CA MET A 1 0.29 19.19 48.38
C MET A 1 1.05 18.43 47.30
N ALA A 2 1.79 17.37 47.68
CA ALA A 2 2.56 16.56 46.74
C ALA A 2 1.68 15.48 46.12
N ARG A 3 1.47 15.51 44.80
CA ARG A 3 0.87 14.38 44.08
C ARG A 3 1.87 13.22 44.14
N GLY A 4 1.56 12.21 44.96
CA GLY A 4 2.38 11.01 45.09
C GLY A 4 2.50 10.29 43.74
N ASN A 5 3.73 10.14 43.28
CA ASN A 5 4.09 9.35 42.12
C ASN A 5 3.91 7.86 42.48
N ARG A 6 2.71 7.30 42.29
CA ARG A 6 2.48 5.87 42.52
C ARG A 6 2.94 5.10 41.29
N ALA A 7 3.67 4.00 41.50
CA ALA A 7 4.09 3.12 40.41
C ALA A 7 2.86 2.53 39.69
N PRO A 8 2.91 2.37 38.35
CA PRO A 8 1.80 1.80 37.58
C PRO A 8 1.47 0.39 38.05
N THR A 9 0.18 0.04 38.11
CA THR A 9 -0.24 -1.32 38.46
C THR A 9 -0.22 -2.23 37.24
N GLU A 10 -0.20 -3.54 37.46
CA GLU A 10 -0.24 -4.55 36.38
C GLU A 10 -1.48 -4.42 35.47
N ARG A 11 -2.61 -3.94 36.03
CA ARG A 11 -3.83 -3.62 35.25
C ARG A 11 -3.62 -2.43 34.32
N ASP A 12 -2.89 -1.40 34.76
CA ASP A 12 -2.60 -0.21 33.95
C ASP A 12 -1.72 -0.59 32.75
N VAL A 13 -0.70 -1.42 32.98
CA VAL A 13 0.21 -1.93 31.94
C VAL A 13 -0.52 -2.83 30.94
N SER A 14 -1.34 -3.77 31.42
CA SER A 14 -2.17 -4.66 30.59
C SER A 14 -3.15 -3.88 29.70
N GLY A 15 -3.82 -2.87 30.26
CA GLY A 15 -4.75 -2.01 29.53
C GLY A 15 -4.07 -1.20 28.43
N ALA A 16 -2.91 -0.61 28.72
CA ALA A 16 -2.11 0.11 27.73
C ALA A 16 -1.64 -0.81 26.59
N ASN A 17 -1.20 -2.04 26.93
CA ASN A 17 -0.71 -2.97 25.92
C ASN A 17 -1.84 -3.42 24.98
N ARG A 18 -3.06 -3.70 25.50
CA ARG A 18 -4.24 -4.01 24.67
C ARG A 18 -4.60 -2.89 23.69
N ARG A 19 -4.51 -1.63 24.11
CA ARG A 19 -4.80 -0.48 23.22
C ARG A 19 -3.71 -0.25 22.16
N ALA A 20 -2.47 -0.60 22.46
CA ALA A 20 -1.35 -0.44 21.52
C ALA A 20 -1.29 -1.56 20.46
N GLN A 21 -1.83 -2.74 20.73
CA GLN A 21 -1.76 -3.89 19.81
C GLN A 21 -2.35 -3.60 18.41
N PRO A 22 -3.54 -2.99 18.26
CA PRO A 22 -4.07 -2.63 16.94
C PRO A 22 -3.14 -1.69 16.17
N VAL A 23 -2.59 -0.67 16.85
CA VAL A 23 -1.67 0.30 16.23
C VAL A 23 -0.37 -0.37 15.79
N LYS A 24 0.22 -1.23 16.65
CA LYS A 24 1.43 -2.00 16.31
C LYS A 24 1.21 -2.88 15.06
N ARG A 25 0.06 -3.55 14.97
CA ARG A 25 -0.31 -4.38 13.80
C ARG A 25 -0.48 -3.54 12.54
N SER A 26 -1.15 -2.38 12.62
CA SER A 26 -1.30 -1.47 11.49
C SER A 26 0.06 -0.92 11.01
N LEU A 27 0.96 -0.54 11.92
CA LEU A 27 2.31 -0.10 11.56
C LEU A 27 3.13 -1.22 10.89
N LEU A 28 3.08 -2.42 11.44
CA LEU A 28 3.74 -3.59 10.86
C LEU A 28 3.20 -3.91 9.46
N ALA A 29 1.87 -3.87 9.28
CA ALA A 29 1.23 -4.06 7.99
C ALA A 29 1.70 -2.99 7.00
N GLY A 30 1.68 -1.71 7.38
CA GLY A 30 2.11 -0.61 6.52
C GLY A 30 3.57 -0.74 6.08
N PHE A 31 4.47 -1.08 7.00
CA PHE A 31 5.86 -1.32 6.66
C PHE A 31 6.03 -2.51 5.71
N THR A 32 5.32 -3.61 5.97
CA THR A 32 5.37 -4.81 5.11
C THR A 32 4.85 -4.52 3.70
N ILE A 33 3.75 -3.76 3.60
CA ILE A 33 3.19 -3.34 2.30
C ILE A 33 4.18 -2.45 1.56
N LEU A 34 4.80 -1.48 2.24
CA LEU A 34 5.79 -0.59 1.63
C LEU A 34 6.94 -1.38 1.00
N VAL A 35 7.53 -2.32 1.76
CA VAL A 35 8.62 -3.17 1.26
C VAL A 35 8.15 -4.02 0.09
N ALA A 36 6.99 -4.66 0.18
CA ALA A 36 6.48 -5.52 -0.88
C ALA A 36 6.17 -4.74 -2.16
N TRP A 37 5.63 -3.53 -2.04
CA TRP A 37 5.38 -2.65 -3.19
C TRP A 37 6.68 -2.14 -3.82
N MET A 38 7.69 -1.80 -3.02
CA MET A 38 9.01 -1.44 -3.57
C MET A 38 9.62 -2.58 -4.39
N LEU A 39 9.50 -3.82 -3.93
CA LEU A 39 9.98 -5.00 -4.67
C LEU A 39 9.19 -5.22 -5.98
N LEU A 40 7.86 -5.07 -5.93
CA LEU A 40 7.02 -5.13 -7.13
C LEU A 40 7.36 -4.00 -8.11
N ASP A 41 7.61 -2.79 -7.62
CA ASP A 41 7.99 -1.65 -8.45
C ASP A 41 9.33 -1.85 -9.13
N LEU A 42 10.31 -2.43 -8.41
CA LEU A 42 11.58 -2.79 -9.01
C LEU A 42 11.38 -3.82 -10.13
N LEU A 43 10.62 -4.88 -9.88
CA LEU A 43 10.37 -5.91 -10.88
C LEU A 43 9.64 -5.36 -12.11
N ILE A 44 8.58 -4.59 -11.90
CA ILE A 44 7.74 -4.10 -12.99
C ILE A 44 8.43 -2.95 -13.74
N HIS A 45 8.90 -1.92 -13.04
CA HIS A 45 9.41 -0.73 -13.71
C HIS A 45 10.86 -0.87 -14.17
N ARG A 46 11.71 -1.57 -13.42
CA ARG A 46 13.14 -1.67 -13.75
C ARG A 46 13.48 -2.90 -14.60
N MET A 47 12.76 -4.01 -14.44
CA MET A 47 13.06 -5.22 -15.23
C MET A 47 12.14 -5.36 -16.44
N PHE A 48 10.83 -5.19 -16.27
CA PHE A 48 9.87 -5.41 -17.35
C PHE A 48 9.66 -4.17 -18.24
N LEU A 49 9.39 -3.00 -17.63
CA LEU A 49 8.98 -1.80 -18.37
C LEU A 49 10.13 -0.89 -18.83
N ALA A 50 11.34 -1.08 -18.30
CA ALA A 50 12.52 -0.28 -18.65
C ALA A 50 12.74 -0.10 -20.17
N PRO A 51 12.76 -1.16 -21.01
CA PRO A 51 12.99 -0.97 -22.44
C PRO A 51 11.89 -0.12 -23.12
N PHE A 52 10.66 -0.17 -22.63
CA PHE A 52 9.57 0.63 -23.17
C PHE A 52 9.65 2.10 -22.73
N TYR A 53 10.15 2.37 -21.51
CA TYR A 53 10.42 3.73 -21.05
C TYR A 53 11.55 4.39 -21.82
N GLU A 54 12.62 3.66 -22.10
CA GLU A 54 13.74 4.12 -22.92
C GLU A 54 13.34 4.39 -24.37
N ALA A 55 12.43 3.59 -24.93
CA ALA A 55 11.90 3.81 -26.28
C ALA A 55 10.94 5.01 -26.39
N THR A 56 10.47 5.55 -25.26
CA THR A 56 9.44 6.61 -25.21
C THR A 56 9.83 7.76 -24.29
N THR A 57 11.12 8.12 -24.23
CA THR A 57 11.64 9.15 -23.31
C THR A 57 10.92 10.51 -23.41
N ASN A 58 10.40 10.86 -24.58
CA ASN A 58 9.62 12.08 -24.80
C ASN A 58 8.29 12.14 -24.01
N LEU A 59 7.81 11.00 -23.51
CA LEU A 59 6.58 10.89 -22.72
C LEU A 59 6.81 11.09 -21.22
N TRP A 60 8.04 10.88 -20.75
CA TRP A 60 8.34 10.80 -19.32
C TRP A 60 9.05 12.04 -18.83
N ARG A 61 8.78 12.41 -17.58
CA ARG A 61 9.61 13.40 -16.91
C ARG A 61 11.05 12.84 -16.79
N PRO A 62 12.10 13.64 -17.07
CA PRO A 62 13.47 13.27 -16.79
C PRO A 62 13.67 12.83 -15.33
N PHE A 63 14.55 11.87 -15.09
CA PHE A 63 14.71 11.24 -13.77
C PHE A 63 15.17 12.23 -12.69
N ASP A 64 16.02 13.18 -13.05
CA ASP A 64 16.52 14.27 -12.19
C ASP A 64 15.45 15.31 -11.83
N GLN A 65 14.30 15.29 -12.51
CA GLN A 65 13.17 16.18 -12.24
C GLN A 65 12.02 15.45 -11.51
N MET A 66 12.13 14.14 -11.29
CA MET A 66 11.13 13.39 -10.52
C MET A 66 11.20 13.77 -9.04
N ASP A 67 10.06 14.15 -8.47
CA ASP A 67 9.96 14.49 -7.05
C ASP A 67 9.86 13.23 -6.21
N VAL A 68 11.00 12.82 -5.65
CA VAL A 68 11.14 11.61 -4.83
C VAL A 68 10.31 11.70 -3.55
N LEU A 69 10.19 12.89 -2.95
CA LEU A 69 9.39 13.08 -1.75
C LEU A 69 7.91 12.84 -2.08
N LEU A 70 7.42 13.43 -3.17
CA LEU A 70 6.03 13.26 -3.60
C LEU A 70 5.71 11.78 -3.93
N ILE A 71 6.64 11.05 -4.53
CA ILE A 71 6.49 9.60 -4.79
C ILE A 71 6.23 8.87 -3.47
N TYR A 72 7.12 9.02 -2.49
CA TYR A 72 6.96 8.33 -1.21
C TYR A 72 5.75 8.82 -0.42
N THR A 73 5.43 10.11 -0.46
CA THR A 73 4.21 10.64 0.17
C THR A 73 2.96 10.02 -0.43
N ALA A 74 2.86 9.95 -1.76
CA ALA A 74 1.72 9.31 -2.43
C ALA A 74 1.62 7.82 -2.08
N THR A 75 2.76 7.11 -2.05
CA THR A 75 2.81 5.70 -1.63
C THR A 75 2.31 5.52 -0.19
N LEU A 76 2.80 6.31 0.75
CA LEU A 76 2.42 6.21 2.16
C LEU A 76 0.95 6.58 2.38
N VAL A 77 0.43 7.60 1.69
CA VAL A 77 -0.99 7.95 1.71
C VAL A 77 -1.82 6.78 1.23
N LEU A 78 -1.46 6.15 0.11
CA LEU A 78 -2.19 5.02 -0.43
C LEU A 78 -2.18 3.81 0.53
N ILE A 79 -1.02 3.49 1.12
CA ILE A 79 -0.91 2.46 2.16
C ILE A 79 -1.84 2.78 3.34
N GLY A 80 -1.85 4.03 3.80
CA GLY A 80 -2.73 4.50 4.86
C GLY A 80 -4.21 4.32 4.52
N VAL A 81 -4.60 4.58 3.27
CA VAL A 81 -5.98 4.37 2.78
C VAL A 81 -6.36 2.89 2.82
N PHE A 82 -5.51 1.98 2.31
CA PHE A 82 -5.76 0.55 2.37
C PHE A 82 -5.97 0.08 3.82
N ILE A 83 -5.04 0.43 4.71
CA ILE A 83 -5.10 0.05 6.13
C ILE A 83 -6.31 0.65 6.82
N GLY A 84 -6.61 1.93 6.58
CA GLY A 84 -7.75 2.63 7.17
C GLY A 84 -9.08 1.97 6.79
N ILE A 85 -9.30 1.73 5.50
CA ILE A 85 -10.51 1.05 5.01
C ILE A 85 -10.63 -0.33 5.64
N TYR A 86 -9.58 -1.15 5.62
CA TYR A 86 -9.62 -2.50 6.20
C TYR A 86 -9.87 -2.48 7.72
N THR A 87 -9.22 -1.57 8.42
CA THR A 87 -9.32 -1.47 9.89
C THR A 87 -10.70 -0.98 10.32
N TRP A 88 -11.28 -0.01 9.62
CA TRP A 88 -12.51 0.66 10.03
C TRP A 88 -13.77 0.05 9.44
N LEU A 89 -13.73 -0.42 8.19
CA LEU A 89 -14.94 -0.77 7.44
C LEU A 89 -15.12 -2.27 7.20
N VAL A 90 -14.06 -3.08 7.35
CA VAL A 90 -14.13 -4.53 7.04
C VAL A 90 -14.31 -5.35 8.31
N ARG A 91 -15.40 -6.11 8.39
CA ARG A 91 -15.69 -7.10 9.44
C ARG A 91 -16.41 -8.33 8.85
N PRO A 92 -16.10 -9.55 9.31
CA PRO A 92 -14.97 -9.92 10.17
C PRO A 92 -13.64 -9.79 9.42
N LYS A 93 -12.54 -9.58 10.15
CA LYS A 93 -11.20 -9.55 9.55
C LYS A 93 -10.74 -10.97 9.23
N SER A 94 -10.30 -11.17 7.99
CA SER A 94 -9.79 -12.44 7.48
C SER A 94 -8.92 -12.23 6.24
N LEU A 95 -8.13 -13.24 5.89
CA LEU A 95 -7.38 -13.27 4.63
C LEU A 95 -8.31 -13.09 3.41
N ALA A 96 -9.44 -13.78 3.38
CA ALA A 96 -10.40 -13.69 2.28
C ALA A 96 -10.97 -12.26 2.15
N ALA A 97 -11.34 -11.63 3.26
CA ALA A 97 -11.80 -10.24 3.25
C ALA A 97 -10.69 -9.26 2.84
N GLY A 98 -9.45 -9.50 3.27
CA GLY A 98 -8.29 -8.72 2.88
C GLY A 98 -8.02 -8.81 1.38
N LEU A 99 -7.96 -10.02 0.85
CA LEU A 99 -7.80 -10.28 -0.59
C LEU A 99 -8.96 -9.70 -1.40
N GLY A 100 -10.20 -9.82 -0.95
CA GLY A 100 -11.37 -9.25 -1.63
C GLY A 100 -11.29 -7.73 -1.75
N LEU A 101 -10.99 -7.04 -0.63
CA LEU A 101 -10.77 -5.60 -0.63
C LEU A 101 -9.58 -5.21 -1.52
N GLY A 102 -8.46 -5.89 -1.33
CA GLY A 102 -7.21 -5.63 -2.01
C GLY A 102 -7.33 -5.80 -3.53
N ALA A 103 -7.95 -6.90 -3.98
CA ALA A 103 -8.24 -7.16 -5.38
C ALA A 103 -9.15 -6.08 -5.98
N SER A 104 -10.17 -5.65 -5.25
CA SER A 104 -11.13 -4.64 -5.72
C SER A 104 -10.48 -3.27 -5.91
N ILE A 105 -9.76 -2.78 -4.90
CA ILE A 105 -9.04 -1.50 -4.98
C ILE A 105 -7.90 -1.59 -6.00
N GLY A 106 -7.13 -2.68 -5.98
CA GLY A 106 -6.04 -2.91 -6.94
C GLY A 106 -6.52 -2.94 -8.38
N LEU A 107 -7.68 -3.56 -8.64
CA LEU A 107 -8.29 -3.59 -9.96
C LEU A 107 -8.70 -2.18 -10.38
N ALA A 108 -9.37 -1.43 -9.50
CA ALA A 108 -9.75 -0.05 -9.78
C ALA A 108 -8.54 0.83 -10.11
N LEU A 109 -7.45 0.72 -9.32
CA LEU A 109 -6.19 1.44 -9.56
C LEU A 109 -5.51 1.00 -10.85
N GLY A 110 -5.45 -0.30 -11.12
CA GLY A 110 -4.86 -0.86 -12.33
C GLY A 110 -5.60 -0.40 -13.59
N VAL A 111 -6.93 -0.41 -13.57
CA VAL A 111 -7.75 0.12 -14.67
C VAL A 111 -7.50 1.62 -14.85
N ALA A 112 -7.58 2.39 -13.76
CA ALA A 112 -7.44 3.84 -13.81
C ALA A 112 -6.05 4.29 -14.31
N VAL A 113 -4.98 3.69 -13.80
CA VAL A 113 -3.60 4.06 -14.15
C VAL A 113 -3.15 3.42 -15.45
N GLY A 114 -3.44 2.14 -15.69
CA GLY A 114 -3.01 1.45 -16.91
C GLY A 114 -3.85 1.87 -18.12
N LEU A 115 -5.11 1.46 -18.12
CA LEU A 115 -6.01 1.67 -19.27
C LEU A 115 -6.48 3.12 -19.35
N GLY A 116 -6.76 3.76 -18.21
CA GLY A 116 -7.17 5.16 -18.17
C GLY A 116 -6.11 6.09 -18.76
N THR A 117 -4.82 5.87 -18.46
CA THR A 117 -3.75 6.65 -19.09
C THR A 117 -3.60 6.31 -20.57
N PHE A 118 -3.71 5.04 -20.96
CA PHE A 118 -3.62 4.64 -22.38
C PHE A 118 -4.65 5.32 -23.29
N ILE A 119 -5.84 5.64 -22.77
CA ILE A 119 -6.89 6.34 -23.54
C ILE A 119 -6.52 7.80 -23.83
N HIS A 120 -5.73 8.43 -22.96
CA HIS A 120 -5.43 9.87 -23.04
C HIS A 120 -3.98 10.18 -23.43
N MET A 121 -3.09 9.20 -23.34
CA MET A 121 -1.65 9.35 -23.56
C MET A 121 -1.16 8.21 -24.47
N PRO A 122 -0.33 8.50 -25.48
CA PRO A 122 0.13 7.50 -26.45
C PRO A 122 1.23 6.59 -25.88
N ILE A 123 0.98 5.97 -24.72
CA ILE A 123 1.89 5.00 -24.10
C ILE A 123 1.82 3.67 -24.88
N PRO A 124 2.91 2.90 -24.97
CA PRO A 124 2.88 1.58 -25.58
C PRO A 124 1.94 0.62 -24.84
N PRO A 125 1.22 -0.29 -25.54
CA PRO A 125 0.35 -1.27 -24.88
C PRO A 125 1.02 -2.08 -23.76
N PRO A 126 2.31 -2.53 -23.88
CA PRO A 126 3.00 -3.21 -22.78
C PRO A 126 3.11 -2.37 -21.50
N VAL A 127 3.24 -1.04 -21.62
CA VAL A 127 3.27 -0.13 -20.46
C VAL A 127 1.91 -0.07 -19.79
N ALA A 128 0.84 0.10 -20.58
CA ALA A 128 -0.53 0.13 -20.07
C ALA A 128 -0.89 -1.17 -19.32
N TRP A 129 -0.59 -2.33 -19.92
CA TRP A 129 -0.83 -3.63 -19.28
C TRP A 129 0.07 -3.86 -18.08
N GLY A 130 1.34 -3.45 -18.14
CA GLY A 130 2.27 -3.54 -17.00
C GLY A 130 1.77 -2.74 -15.79
N TRP A 131 1.26 -1.53 -15.99
CA TRP A 131 0.64 -0.73 -14.93
C TRP A 131 -0.67 -1.31 -14.43
N PHE A 132 -1.52 -1.83 -15.32
CA PHE A 132 -2.75 -2.51 -14.92
C PHE A 132 -2.47 -3.71 -14.01
N ILE A 133 -1.61 -4.62 -14.47
CA ILE A 133 -1.24 -5.83 -13.72
C ILE A 133 -0.52 -5.44 -12.43
N GLY A 134 0.38 -4.45 -12.49
CA GLY A 134 1.10 -3.96 -11.33
C GLY A 134 0.20 -3.38 -10.24
N GLY A 135 -0.76 -2.54 -10.61
CA GLY A 135 -1.76 -2.01 -9.70
C GLY A 135 -2.59 -3.11 -9.04
N TRP A 136 -3.02 -4.10 -9.82
CA TRP A 136 -3.81 -5.22 -9.31
C TRP A 136 -3.02 -6.12 -8.35
N LEU A 137 -1.78 -6.48 -8.72
CA LEU A 137 -0.88 -7.26 -7.86
C LEU A 137 -0.54 -6.52 -6.57
N LYS A 138 -0.27 -5.21 -6.63
CA LYS A 138 -0.07 -4.38 -5.43
C LYS A 138 -1.27 -4.42 -4.50
N GLY A 139 -2.48 -4.31 -5.05
CA GLY A 139 -3.71 -4.43 -4.28
C GLY A 139 -3.89 -5.79 -3.63
N LEU A 140 -3.65 -6.89 -4.37
CA LEU A 140 -3.69 -8.26 -3.84
C LEU A 140 -2.70 -8.46 -2.70
N VAL A 141 -1.45 -8.01 -2.87
CA VAL A 141 -0.41 -8.09 -1.83
C VAL A 141 -0.79 -7.28 -0.60
N ALA A 142 -1.27 -6.05 -0.77
CA ALA A 142 -1.73 -5.23 0.36
C ALA A 142 -2.91 -5.89 1.08
N GLY A 143 -3.87 -6.42 0.34
CA GLY A 143 -5.00 -7.19 0.86
C GLY A 143 -4.57 -8.41 1.67
N ALA A 144 -3.64 -9.20 1.14
CA ALA A 144 -3.09 -10.38 1.82
C ALA A 144 -2.40 -9.99 3.14
N VAL A 145 -1.53 -8.97 3.11
CA VAL A 145 -0.81 -8.50 4.31
C VAL A 145 -1.80 -8.03 5.36
N MET A 146 -2.78 -7.20 5.00
CA MET A 146 -3.79 -6.73 5.96
C MET A 146 -4.60 -7.88 6.54
N GLY A 147 -5.04 -8.83 5.71
CA GLY A 147 -5.84 -9.97 6.15
C GLY A 147 -5.11 -10.99 7.03
N LEU A 148 -3.77 -11.01 6.97
CA LEU A 148 -2.93 -11.85 7.83
C LEU A 148 -2.50 -11.14 9.12
N VAL A 149 -2.22 -9.84 9.04
CA VAL A 149 -1.59 -9.09 10.15
C VAL A 149 -2.62 -8.38 11.02
N ILE A 150 -3.67 -7.80 10.42
CA ILE A 150 -4.69 -7.02 11.13
C ILE A 150 -5.87 -7.95 11.40
N ILE A 151 -5.84 -8.64 12.54
CA ILE A 151 -6.93 -9.53 12.97
C ILE A 151 -7.84 -8.84 14.01
N ASP A 152 -9.07 -9.33 14.13
CA ASP A 152 -9.98 -8.89 15.18
C ASP A 152 -9.40 -9.19 16.58
N PRO A 153 -9.75 -8.39 17.61
CA PRO A 153 -9.30 -8.61 18.99
C PRO A 153 -9.79 -9.93 19.58
#